data_AF-A0A2E8S1W7-F1
#
_entry.id   AF-A0A2E8S1W7-F1
#
_cell.length_a   1.000
_cell.length_b   1.000
_cell.length_c   1.000
_cell.angle_alpha   90.00
_cell.angle_beta   90.00
_cell.angle_gamma   90.00
#
_symmetry.space_group_name_H-M   'P 1'
#
loop_
_entity.id
_entity.type
_entity.pdbx_description
1 polymer ?
#
loop_
_entity_poly.entity_id
_entity_poly.type
_entity_poly.pdbx_seq_one_letter_code
_entity_poly.pdbx_strand_id
1 'polypeptide(L)'
;MTHFMLDGFQGHRARFDDLRLIHELCSEIPEKLGLDPVMPPFLIPYYDGVEPEDAGISAFAFLMGGHITVHTFSYRECYFVDLLTPQTMDSERCTQDLLRSLPCEVSNIACFSRNGGAADELATEIDVHSDFGPHYLLDLDGYRGPREQGAIFGLLDSLPQRIGMTPIMRPYVVSTRSEDGEHVVSGMTMIAESHMALHVWPERGIARFDLFSCEFFDAETVLPTIRALLPAERFGETLAVRGSKYTSYQNSREQDVARTRRWVSRLTHSE
;
A
#
# COMPACT_ATOMS: atom_id res chain seq x y z
N MET A 1 -15.16 1.45 -8.21
CA MET A 1 -14.52 1.83 -6.93
C MET A 1 -13.41 2.79 -7.24
N THR A 2 -13.24 3.85 -6.47
CA THR A 2 -12.17 4.84 -6.69
C THR A 2 -10.87 4.34 -6.06
N HIS A 3 -9.78 4.35 -6.82
CA HIS A 3 -8.43 4.14 -6.30
C HIS A 3 -7.62 5.42 -6.52
N PHE A 4 -7.22 6.04 -5.43
CA PHE A 4 -6.33 7.19 -5.39
C PHE A 4 -4.94 6.75 -4.92
N MET A 5 -3.91 7.18 -5.64
CA MET A 5 -2.51 6.92 -5.32
C MET A 5 -1.74 8.24 -5.34
N LEU A 6 -0.88 8.44 -4.35
CA LEU A 6 0.04 9.57 -4.31
C LEU A 6 1.43 9.08 -3.94
N ASP A 7 2.40 9.45 -4.78
CA ASP A 7 3.82 9.22 -4.56
C ASP A 7 4.49 10.58 -4.35
N GLY A 8 5.08 10.80 -3.18
CA GLY A 8 5.79 12.04 -2.86
C GLY A 8 7.29 11.80 -2.72
N PHE A 9 8.10 12.72 -3.26
CA PHE A 9 9.56 12.64 -3.27
C PHE A 9 10.20 13.92 -2.74
N GLN A 10 11.40 13.78 -2.16
CA GLN A 10 12.14 14.87 -1.55
C GLN A 10 11.34 15.54 -0.42
N GLY A 11 10.64 14.72 0.37
CA GLY A 11 9.91 15.19 1.53
C GLY A 11 10.78 15.29 2.78
N HIS A 12 10.18 15.75 3.87
CA HIS A 12 10.91 16.03 5.09
C HIS A 12 10.97 14.81 6.01
N ARG A 13 12.17 14.22 6.17
CA ARG A 13 12.41 13.08 7.08
C ARG A 13 11.77 13.21 8.46
N ALA A 14 11.84 14.39 9.08
CA ALA A 14 11.27 14.61 10.42
C ALA A 14 9.76 14.32 10.52
N ARG A 15 9.04 14.36 9.39
CA ARG A 15 7.61 13.99 9.31
C ARG A 15 7.41 12.50 9.03
N PHE A 16 8.33 11.87 8.31
CA PHE A 16 8.27 10.45 7.96
C PHE A 16 8.46 9.51 9.16
N ASP A 17 9.19 9.97 10.17
CA ASP A 17 9.43 9.27 11.43
C ASP A 17 8.42 9.67 12.55
N ASP A 18 7.45 10.56 12.26
CA ASP A 18 6.47 11.03 13.26
C ASP A 18 5.22 10.13 13.29
N LEU A 19 5.23 9.16 14.20
CA LEU A 19 4.10 8.23 14.42
C LEU A 19 2.77 8.93 14.68
N ARG A 20 2.79 10.07 15.37
CA ARG A 20 1.56 10.78 15.70
C ARG A 20 1.00 11.45 14.46
N LEU A 21 1.85 12.08 13.66
CA LEU A 21 1.44 12.67 12.38
C LEU A 21 0.87 11.61 11.43
N ILE A 22 1.52 10.46 11.30
CA ILE A 22 1.03 9.38 10.42
C ILE A 22 -0.31 8.81 10.92
N HIS A 23 -0.46 8.65 12.24
CA HIS A 23 -1.74 8.25 12.82
C HIS A 23 -2.85 9.28 12.52
N GLU A 24 -2.60 10.56 12.82
CA GLU A 24 -3.56 11.66 12.56
C GLU A 24 -3.92 11.73 11.08
N LEU A 25 -2.96 11.57 10.17
CA LEU A 25 -3.19 11.51 8.73
C LEU A 25 -4.13 10.37 8.35
N CYS A 26 -3.84 9.13 8.78
CA CYS A 26 -4.66 7.97 8.45
C CYS A 26 -6.07 8.02 9.07
N SER A 27 -6.25 8.72 10.19
CA SER A 27 -7.56 8.92 10.81
C SER A 27 -8.35 10.07 10.16
N GLU A 28 -7.74 11.24 10.04
CA GLU A 28 -8.45 12.46 9.68
C GLU A 28 -8.74 12.57 8.19
N ILE A 29 -7.91 12.00 7.31
CA ILE A 29 -8.11 12.11 5.86
C ILE A 29 -9.42 11.41 5.43
N PRO A 30 -9.67 10.15 5.80
CA PRO A 30 -10.96 9.51 5.52
C PRO A 30 -12.15 10.32 6.05
N GLU A 31 -12.08 10.80 7.30
CA GLU A 31 -13.15 11.60 7.90
C GLU A 31 -13.41 12.91 7.15
N LYS A 32 -12.35 13.65 6.81
CA LYS A 32 -12.46 14.91 6.04
C LYS A 32 -13.11 14.67 4.68
N LEU A 33 -12.84 13.53 4.06
CA LEU A 33 -13.38 13.12 2.77
C LEU A 33 -14.79 12.51 2.87
N GLY A 34 -15.33 12.34 4.08
CA GLY A 34 -16.64 11.74 4.29
C GLY A 34 -16.70 10.24 4.01
N LEU A 35 -15.56 9.55 4.16
CA LEU A 35 -15.45 8.10 4.03
C LEU A 35 -15.73 7.43 5.37
N ASP A 36 -16.07 6.14 5.32
CA ASP A 36 -16.47 5.37 6.51
C ASP A 36 -15.31 4.49 7.03
N PRO A 37 -14.42 4.97 7.92
CA PRO A 37 -13.43 4.12 8.55
C PRO A 37 -14.09 3.09 9.47
N VAL A 38 -13.63 1.84 9.38
CA VAL A 38 -14.19 0.71 10.16
C VAL A 38 -13.24 0.22 11.26
N MET A 39 -12.05 0.81 11.35
CA MET A 39 -11.07 0.56 12.40
C MET A 39 -10.18 1.79 12.62
N PRO A 40 -9.55 1.94 13.79
CA PRO A 40 -8.45 2.90 13.95
C PRO A 40 -7.24 2.52 13.10
N PRO A 41 -6.36 3.47 12.75
CA PRO A 41 -5.13 3.17 12.03
C PRO A 41 -4.22 2.21 12.80
N PHE A 42 -3.65 1.26 12.08
CA PHE A 42 -2.59 0.37 12.55
C PHE A 42 -1.25 0.89 12.02
N LEU A 43 -0.25 1.06 12.90
CA LEU A 43 1.05 1.61 12.55
C LEU A 43 2.15 0.58 12.82
N ILE A 44 3.10 0.50 11.90
CA ILE A 44 4.26 -0.39 11.92
C ILE A 44 5.50 0.47 11.65
N PRO A 45 6.17 0.94 12.72
CA PRO A 45 7.50 1.49 12.57
C PRO A 45 8.45 0.38 12.14
N TYR A 46 9.17 0.60 11.05
CA TYR A 46 10.12 -0.34 10.49
C TYR A 46 11.49 0.35 10.46
N TYR A 47 12.22 0.32 11.58
CA TYR A 47 13.51 1.02 11.71
C TYR A 47 14.73 0.08 11.65
N ASP A 48 14.52 -1.19 11.99
CA ASP A 48 15.56 -2.22 12.03
C ASP A 48 15.35 -3.27 10.91
N GLY A 49 14.89 -2.80 9.75
CA GLY A 49 14.68 -3.63 8.57
C GLY A 49 15.97 -4.23 8.02
N VAL A 50 15.82 -5.22 7.14
CA VAL A 50 16.95 -5.87 6.45
C VAL A 50 17.74 -4.83 5.64
N GLU A 51 17.02 -4.01 4.87
CA GLU A 51 17.55 -2.87 4.12
C GLU A 51 17.37 -1.59 4.94
N PRO A 52 18.45 -1.00 5.46
CA PRO A 52 18.32 0.14 6.39
C PRO A 52 17.82 1.43 5.73
N GLU A 53 17.98 1.55 4.40
CA GLU A 53 17.45 2.65 3.61
C GLU A 53 15.91 2.62 3.57
N ASP A 54 15.30 1.46 3.84
CA ASP A 54 13.85 1.28 3.87
C ASP A 54 13.22 1.67 5.21
N ALA A 55 14.01 2.28 6.10
CA ALA A 55 13.50 2.69 7.40
C ALA A 55 12.39 3.75 7.27
N GLY A 56 11.31 3.58 8.03
CA GLY A 56 10.21 4.52 8.08
C GLY A 56 8.99 3.95 8.81
N ILE A 57 7.79 4.40 8.41
CA ILE A 57 6.53 4.00 9.01
C ILE A 57 5.62 3.49 7.92
N SER A 58 5.13 2.26 8.08
CA SER A 58 4.01 1.74 7.32
C SER A 58 2.75 1.80 8.18
N ALA A 59 1.64 2.28 7.63
CA ALA A 59 0.38 2.41 8.33
C ALA A 59 -0.79 2.07 7.41
N PHE A 60 -1.88 1.56 8.00
CA PHE A 60 -3.11 1.35 7.26
C PHE A 60 -4.35 1.49 8.14
N ALA A 61 -5.49 1.81 7.54
CA ALA A 61 -6.80 1.70 8.15
C ALA A 61 -7.79 1.14 7.13
N PHE A 62 -8.72 0.29 7.58
CA PHE A 62 -9.81 -0.14 6.71
C PHE A 62 -10.92 0.91 6.66
N LEU A 63 -11.47 1.04 5.45
CA LEU A 63 -12.70 1.76 5.16
C LEU A 63 -13.80 0.73 4.86
N MET A 64 -15.06 1.19 4.83
CA MET A 64 -16.17 0.35 4.43
C MET A 64 -16.01 -0.06 2.96
N GLY A 65 -15.52 -1.28 2.71
CA GLY A 65 -15.24 -1.74 1.35
C GLY A 65 -13.90 -1.27 0.78
N GLY A 66 -12.95 -0.82 1.59
CA GLY A 66 -11.69 -0.27 1.09
C GLY A 66 -10.63 -0.09 2.17
N HIS A 67 -9.61 0.72 1.87
CA HIS A 67 -8.51 0.99 2.78
C HIS A 67 -7.84 2.32 2.48
N ILE A 68 -7.09 2.82 3.46
CA ILE A 68 -5.98 3.76 3.26
C ILE A 68 -4.69 3.07 3.73
N THR A 69 -3.61 3.20 2.98
CA THR A 69 -2.25 2.83 3.41
C THR A 69 -1.31 4.01 3.23
N VAL A 70 -0.29 4.08 4.08
CA VAL A 70 0.79 5.06 4.00
C VAL A 70 2.09 4.33 4.27
N HIS A 71 3.05 4.46 3.36
CA HIS A 71 4.41 3.97 3.54
C HIS A 71 5.36 5.16 3.43
N THR A 72 6.13 5.44 4.49
CA THR A 72 7.18 6.45 4.46
C THR A 72 8.54 5.79 4.43
N PHE A 73 9.49 6.43 3.75
CA PHE A 73 10.88 5.98 3.65
C PHE A 73 11.82 7.13 4.02
N SER A 74 12.23 7.17 5.28
CA SER A 74 12.91 8.28 5.93
C SER A 74 14.26 8.61 5.32
N TYR A 75 15.02 7.59 4.88
CA TYR A 75 16.33 7.79 4.22
C TYR A 75 16.21 8.00 2.71
N ARG A 76 15.14 7.50 2.10
CA ARG A 76 14.86 7.68 0.67
C ARG A 76 14.12 8.99 0.37
N GLU A 77 13.72 9.71 1.41
CA GLU A 77 12.98 10.97 1.35
C GLU A 77 11.69 10.87 0.51
N CYS A 78 11.05 9.71 0.51
CA CYS A 78 9.82 9.47 -0.24
C CYS A 78 8.72 8.82 0.60
N TYR A 79 7.49 8.90 0.10
CA TYR A 79 6.35 8.21 0.70
C TYR A 79 5.29 7.88 -0.37
N PHE A 80 4.48 6.87 -0.05
CA PHE A 80 3.45 6.33 -0.92
C PHE A 80 2.16 6.24 -0.13
N VAL A 81 1.08 6.72 -0.72
CA VAL A 81 -0.26 6.64 -0.14
C VAL A 81 -1.19 5.97 -1.12
N ASP A 82 -1.92 4.97 -0.65
CA ASP A 82 -3.01 4.34 -1.40
C ASP A 82 -4.32 4.55 -0.65
N LEU A 83 -5.35 4.92 -1.38
CA LEU A 83 -6.70 5.03 -0.85
C LEU A 83 -7.70 4.44 -1.84
N LEU A 84 -8.25 3.30 -1.44
CA LEU A 84 -9.26 2.56 -2.17
C LEU A 84 -10.60 2.71 -1.46
N THR A 85 -11.64 3.12 -2.18
CA THR A 85 -12.98 3.26 -1.60
C THR A 85 -14.09 2.99 -2.63
N PRO A 86 -15.22 2.38 -2.24
CA PRO A 86 -16.41 2.31 -3.09
C PRO A 86 -17.17 3.63 -3.15
N GLN A 87 -16.94 4.55 -2.22
CA GLN A 87 -17.57 5.86 -2.18
C GLN A 87 -16.93 6.82 -3.20
N THR A 88 -17.68 7.84 -3.60
CA THR A 88 -17.14 8.95 -4.38
C THR A 88 -16.27 9.83 -3.49
N MET A 89 -15.13 10.30 -4.01
CA MET A 89 -14.20 11.12 -3.28
C MET A 89 -13.69 12.28 -4.14
N ASP A 90 -13.48 13.44 -3.52
CA ASP A 90 -12.77 14.57 -4.11
C ASP A 90 -11.25 14.34 -4.04
N SER A 91 -10.66 14.02 -5.20
CA SER A 91 -9.24 13.73 -5.35
C SER A 91 -8.35 14.96 -5.23
N GLU A 92 -8.83 16.14 -5.61
CA GLU A 92 -8.10 17.40 -5.45
C GLU A 92 -7.99 17.75 -3.97
N ARG A 93 -9.09 17.61 -3.22
CA ARG A 93 -9.09 17.82 -1.78
C ARG A 93 -8.22 16.80 -1.04
N CYS A 94 -8.30 15.53 -1.41
CA CYS A 94 -7.43 14.48 -0.87
C CYS A 94 -5.95 14.84 -1.06
N THR A 95 -5.58 15.25 -2.27
CA THR A 95 -4.23 15.71 -2.60
C THR A 95 -3.78 16.88 -1.73
N GLN A 96 -4.61 17.91 -1.60
CA GLN A 96 -4.28 19.09 -0.81
C GLN A 96 -4.06 18.77 0.67
N ASP A 97 -4.92 17.93 1.26
CA ASP A 97 -4.82 17.55 2.68
C ASP A 97 -3.61 16.63 2.93
N LEU A 98 -3.28 15.73 2.00
CA LEU A 98 -2.07 14.90 2.04
C LEU A 98 -0.80 15.76 1.95
N LEU A 99 -0.67 16.62 0.94
CA LEU A 99 0.52 17.45 0.74
C LEU A 99 0.69 18.51 1.84
N ARG A 100 -0.38 18.93 2.52
CA ARG A 100 -0.28 19.78 3.73
C ARG A 100 0.31 19.00 4.91
N SER A 101 -0.02 17.72 5.02
CA SER A 101 0.41 16.83 6.11
C SER A 101 1.82 16.27 5.87
N LEU A 102 2.14 15.91 4.64
CA LEU A 102 3.44 15.41 4.19
C LEU A 102 3.92 16.22 2.98
N PRO A 103 4.48 17.43 3.18
CA PRO A 103 5.00 18.23 2.08
C PRO A 103 6.18 17.54 1.37
N CYS A 104 6.25 17.69 0.05
CA CYS A 104 7.29 17.17 -0.82
C CYS A 104 7.53 18.11 -2.01
N GLU A 105 8.69 18.02 -2.68
CA GLU A 105 9.01 18.87 -3.83
C GLU A 105 8.40 18.33 -5.12
N VAL A 106 8.32 17.01 -5.26
CA VAL A 106 7.78 16.33 -6.43
C VAL A 106 6.70 15.36 -5.97
N SER A 107 5.57 15.34 -6.67
CA SER A 107 4.49 14.38 -6.41
C SER A 107 3.92 13.84 -7.71
N ASN A 108 3.69 12.53 -7.76
CA ASN A 108 2.90 11.87 -8.81
C ASN A 108 1.57 11.44 -8.20
N ILE A 109 0.46 11.73 -8.88
CA ILE A 109 -0.89 11.42 -8.40
C ILE A 109 -1.64 10.70 -9.50
N ALA A 110 -2.31 9.61 -9.13
CA ALA A 110 -3.23 8.90 -10.00
C ALA A 110 -4.56 8.69 -9.27
N CYS A 111 -5.67 8.91 -9.95
CA CYS A 111 -6.99 8.64 -9.41
C CYS A 111 -7.91 8.14 -10.52
N PHE A 112 -8.40 6.92 -10.40
CA PHE A 112 -9.22 6.27 -11.44
C PHE A 112 -10.25 5.33 -10.81
N SER A 113 -11.22 4.92 -11.62
CA SER A 113 -12.25 3.97 -11.19
C SER A 113 -11.91 2.54 -11.63
N ARG A 114 -11.90 1.63 -10.66
CA ARG A 114 -11.90 0.18 -10.82
C ARG A 114 -13.30 -0.30 -11.14
N ASN A 115 -13.56 -0.58 -12.42
CA ASN A 115 -14.87 -0.98 -12.95
C ASN A 115 -14.88 -2.42 -13.51
N GLY A 116 -13.94 -3.29 -13.12
CA GLY A 116 -13.89 -4.68 -13.65
C GLY A 116 -13.29 -4.81 -15.04
N GLY A 117 -12.70 -3.73 -15.58
CA GLY A 117 -11.89 -3.71 -16.80
C GLY A 117 -10.50 -3.13 -16.49
N ALA A 118 -9.54 -3.32 -17.40
CA ALA A 118 -8.24 -2.68 -17.29
C ALA A 118 -8.41 -1.15 -17.29
N ALA A 119 -7.75 -0.44 -16.39
CA ALA A 119 -7.72 1.01 -16.43
C ALA A 119 -6.80 1.45 -17.59
N ASP A 120 -7.39 1.97 -18.67
CA ASP A 120 -6.68 2.39 -19.89
C ASP A 120 -5.71 3.58 -19.67
N GLU A 121 -5.71 4.22 -18.50
CA GLU A 121 -5.04 5.51 -18.24
C GLU A 121 -3.75 5.42 -17.39
N LEU A 122 -3.33 4.22 -16.95
CA LEU A 122 -2.12 4.06 -16.14
C LEU A 122 -0.90 3.67 -16.98
N ALA A 123 0.28 4.07 -16.52
CA ALA A 123 1.54 3.60 -17.11
C ALA A 123 1.62 2.07 -16.99
N THR A 124 1.74 1.38 -18.12
CA THR A 124 1.75 -0.08 -18.22
C THR A 124 3.15 -0.68 -18.38
N GLU A 125 4.16 0.15 -18.61
CA GLU A 125 5.54 -0.29 -18.82
C GLU A 125 6.39 0.04 -17.58
N ILE A 126 6.99 -1.00 -17.01
CA ILE A 126 7.92 -0.90 -15.89
C ILE A 126 9.33 -0.62 -16.45
N ASP A 127 9.95 0.45 -15.97
CA ASP A 127 11.39 0.65 -16.00
C ASP A 127 12.00 0.26 -14.64
N VAL A 128 12.53 -0.97 -14.59
CA VAL A 128 13.19 -1.53 -13.40
C VAL A 128 14.36 -0.70 -12.88
N HIS A 129 14.90 0.22 -13.68
CA HIS A 129 16.02 1.07 -13.29
C HIS A 129 15.59 2.43 -12.75
N SER A 130 14.33 2.83 -12.93
CA SER A 130 13.87 4.17 -12.54
C SER A 130 12.59 4.20 -11.74
N ASP A 131 11.78 3.15 -11.75
CA ASP A 131 10.57 3.04 -10.95
C ASP A 131 10.86 2.48 -9.54
N PHE A 132 9.94 2.74 -8.60
CA PHE A 132 10.03 2.19 -7.25
C PHE A 132 9.49 0.76 -7.19
N GLY A 133 8.36 0.48 -7.84
CA GLY A 133 7.87 -0.88 -7.95
C GLY A 133 6.44 -1.01 -8.49
N PRO A 134 6.00 -2.24 -8.77
CA PRO A 134 4.70 -2.51 -9.37
C PRO A 134 3.58 -2.56 -8.32
N HIS A 135 2.42 -2.01 -8.69
CA HIS A 135 1.18 -2.15 -7.95
C HIS A 135 0.12 -2.81 -8.84
N TYR A 136 -0.13 -4.09 -8.61
CA TYR A 136 -1.12 -4.86 -9.33
C TYR A 136 -2.47 -4.78 -8.62
N LEU A 137 -3.48 -4.36 -9.40
CA LEU A 137 -4.86 -4.20 -8.97
C LEU A 137 -5.69 -5.24 -9.71
N LEU A 138 -6.22 -6.20 -8.97
CA LEU A 138 -7.02 -7.28 -9.52
C LEU A 138 -8.49 -7.07 -9.17
N ASP A 139 -9.32 -6.95 -10.21
CA ASP A 139 -10.77 -6.88 -10.10
C ASP A 139 -11.35 -8.27 -10.40
N LEU A 140 -11.94 -8.89 -9.40
CA LEU A 140 -12.41 -10.27 -9.44
C LEU A 140 -13.95 -10.28 -9.45
N ASP A 141 -14.56 -10.63 -10.58
CA ASP A 141 -16.01 -10.72 -10.71
C ASP A 141 -16.46 -12.18 -10.89
N GLY A 142 -17.56 -12.57 -10.24
CA GLY A 142 -17.92 -13.97 -10.09
C GLY A 142 -16.92 -14.73 -9.21
N TYR A 143 -16.42 -14.06 -8.15
CA TYR A 143 -15.43 -14.57 -7.21
C TYR A 143 -15.96 -15.77 -6.41
N ARG A 144 -15.15 -16.83 -6.34
CA ARG A 144 -15.44 -18.12 -5.71
C ARG A 144 -14.38 -18.53 -4.69
N GLY A 145 -13.45 -17.65 -4.36
CA GLY A 145 -12.36 -17.90 -3.43
C GLY A 145 -12.77 -17.73 -1.96
N PRO A 146 -11.77 -17.63 -1.05
CA PRO A 146 -11.99 -17.33 0.36
C PRO A 146 -12.85 -16.08 0.59
N ARG A 147 -13.95 -16.24 1.33
CA ARG A 147 -14.92 -15.16 1.63
C ARG A 147 -15.19 -14.91 3.11
N GLU A 148 -14.80 -15.87 3.96
CA GLU A 148 -14.96 -15.78 5.40
C GLU A 148 -13.67 -15.28 6.05
N GLN A 149 -13.77 -14.59 7.18
CA GLN A 149 -12.63 -13.96 7.87
C GLN A 149 -11.45 -14.92 8.07
N GLY A 150 -11.71 -16.13 8.58
CA GLY A 150 -10.65 -17.12 8.82
C GLY A 150 -10.00 -17.66 7.54
N ALA A 151 -10.77 -17.78 6.45
CA ALA A 151 -10.27 -18.23 5.16
C ALA A 151 -9.42 -17.16 4.48
N ILE A 152 -9.86 -15.89 4.54
CA ILE A 152 -9.09 -14.74 4.04
C ILE A 152 -7.80 -14.56 4.85
N PHE A 153 -7.86 -14.72 6.17
CA PHE A 153 -6.68 -14.70 7.02
C PHE A 153 -5.68 -15.79 6.61
N GLY A 154 -6.11 -17.05 6.47
CA GLY A 154 -5.22 -18.15 6.06
C GLY A 154 -4.64 -17.96 4.65
N LEU A 155 -5.42 -17.37 3.74
CA LEU A 155 -4.92 -16.99 2.42
C LEU A 155 -3.80 -15.95 2.53
N LEU A 156 -4.07 -14.80 3.15
CA LEU A 156 -3.11 -13.69 3.25
C LEU A 156 -1.88 -14.06 4.10
N ASP A 157 -2.01 -15.01 5.02
CA ASP A 157 -0.88 -15.45 5.85
C ASP A 157 0.12 -16.32 5.06
N SER A 158 -0.39 -17.13 4.15
CA SER A 158 0.45 -18.04 3.35
C SER A 158 0.86 -17.46 2.00
N LEU A 159 0.14 -16.45 1.50
CA LEU A 159 0.36 -15.89 0.17
C LEU A 159 1.77 -15.28 0.01
N PRO A 160 2.27 -14.41 0.91
CA PRO A 160 3.62 -13.84 0.77
C PRO A 160 4.69 -14.89 0.54
N GLN A 161 4.73 -15.93 1.38
CA GLN A 161 5.71 -17.02 1.28
C GLN A 161 5.58 -17.81 -0.04
N ARG A 162 4.36 -18.00 -0.56
CA ARG A 162 4.12 -18.72 -1.82
C ARG A 162 4.61 -17.96 -3.04
N ILE A 163 4.67 -16.63 -2.96
CA ILE A 163 5.11 -15.77 -4.07
C ILE A 163 6.49 -15.12 -3.81
N GLY A 164 7.22 -15.61 -2.80
CA GLY A 164 8.59 -15.20 -2.53
C GLY A 164 8.74 -13.86 -1.80
N MET A 165 7.70 -13.35 -1.15
CA MET A 165 7.70 -12.09 -0.42
C MET A 165 7.77 -12.29 1.10
N THR A 166 8.27 -11.28 1.81
CA THR A 166 8.52 -11.36 3.25
C THR A 166 7.44 -10.65 4.06
N PRO A 167 6.59 -11.34 4.84
CA PRO A 167 5.60 -10.68 5.68
C PRO A 167 6.26 -9.98 6.87
N ILE A 168 5.88 -8.73 7.15
CA ILE A 168 6.33 -7.98 8.34
C ILE A 168 5.33 -8.06 9.49
N MET A 169 4.09 -8.44 9.20
CA MET A 169 3.06 -8.71 10.20
C MET A 169 2.20 -9.91 9.79
N ARG A 170 1.41 -10.41 10.74
CA ARG A 170 0.31 -11.33 10.43
C ARG A 170 -0.86 -10.56 9.82
N PRO A 171 -1.69 -11.20 8.97
CA PRO A 171 -2.82 -10.51 8.36
C PRO A 171 -3.80 -9.97 9.40
N TYR A 172 -4.35 -8.79 9.14
CA TYR A 172 -5.47 -8.23 9.89
C TYR A 172 -6.73 -8.33 9.03
N VAL A 173 -7.80 -8.92 9.56
CA VAL A 173 -9.03 -9.15 8.80
C VAL A 173 -10.24 -8.70 9.62
N VAL A 174 -11.08 -7.87 9.02
CA VAL A 174 -12.33 -7.36 9.60
C VAL A 174 -13.52 -7.78 8.76
N SER A 175 -14.63 -8.08 9.44
CA SER A 175 -15.91 -8.35 8.81
C SER A 175 -16.88 -7.25 9.22
N THR A 176 -17.40 -6.52 8.23
CA THR A 176 -18.10 -5.26 8.42
C THR A 176 -19.38 -5.24 7.59
N ARG A 177 -20.42 -4.55 8.07
CA ARG A 177 -21.65 -4.32 7.32
C ARG A 177 -21.89 -2.82 7.19
N SER A 178 -22.24 -2.37 5.99
CA SER A 178 -22.68 -0.99 5.77
C SER A 178 -24.04 -0.74 6.42
N GLU A 179 -24.46 0.52 6.49
CA GLU A 179 -25.78 0.91 6.99
C GLU A 179 -26.92 0.25 6.19
N ASP A 180 -26.74 0.10 4.88
CA ASP A 180 -27.68 -0.59 3.98
C ASP A 180 -27.60 -2.13 4.08
N GLY A 181 -26.76 -2.65 4.96
CA GLY A 181 -26.62 -4.08 5.25
C GLY A 181 -25.67 -4.85 4.33
N GLU A 182 -24.96 -4.17 3.42
CA GLU A 182 -23.97 -4.80 2.53
C GLU A 182 -22.80 -5.36 3.35
N HIS A 183 -22.51 -6.65 3.22
CA HIS A 183 -21.43 -7.31 3.94
C HIS A 183 -20.13 -7.23 3.15
N VAL A 184 -19.06 -6.82 3.83
CA VAL A 184 -17.70 -6.85 3.31
C VAL A 184 -16.79 -7.52 4.31
N VAL A 185 -15.91 -8.39 3.81
CA VAL A 185 -14.77 -8.90 4.56
C VAL A 185 -13.49 -8.33 3.95
N SER A 186 -12.78 -7.51 4.73
CA SER A 186 -11.54 -6.83 4.33
C SER A 186 -10.37 -7.43 5.07
N GLY A 187 -9.30 -7.79 4.36
CA GLY A 187 -8.08 -8.33 4.92
C GLY A 187 -6.85 -7.66 4.33
N MET A 188 -5.80 -7.52 5.13
CA MET A 188 -4.54 -6.93 4.68
C MET A 188 -3.38 -7.60 5.42
N THR A 189 -2.29 -7.81 4.71
CA THR A 189 -1.00 -8.11 5.32
C THR A 189 0.04 -7.14 4.80
N MET A 190 0.90 -6.68 5.69
CA MET A 190 2.04 -5.87 5.30
C MET A 190 3.21 -6.79 5.01
N ILE A 191 3.94 -6.46 3.96
CA ILE A 191 5.13 -7.18 3.53
C ILE A 191 6.30 -6.19 3.54
N ALA A 192 7.54 -6.68 3.59
CA ALA A 192 8.72 -5.83 3.63
C ALA A 192 8.77 -4.90 2.41
N GLU A 193 8.15 -5.36 1.33
CA GLU A 193 8.08 -4.71 0.04
C GLU A 193 6.94 -3.67 -0.05
N SER A 194 5.87 -3.75 0.77
CA SER A 194 4.74 -2.79 0.93
C SER A 194 3.51 -3.50 1.52
N HIS A 195 2.50 -3.88 0.73
CA HIS A 195 1.27 -4.49 1.26
C HIS A 195 0.50 -5.36 0.25
N MET A 196 -0.33 -6.25 0.81
CA MET A 196 -1.37 -6.99 0.08
C MET A 196 -2.72 -6.74 0.74
N ALA A 197 -3.72 -6.30 -0.01
CA ALA A 197 -5.08 -6.07 0.48
C ALA A 197 -6.10 -6.90 -0.30
N LEU A 198 -7.13 -7.40 0.39
CA LEU A 198 -8.25 -8.13 -0.19
C LEU A 198 -9.56 -7.63 0.41
N HIS A 199 -10.47 -7.16 -0.44
CA HIS A 199 -11.84 -6.79 -0.06
C HIS A 199 -12.82 -7.71 -0.79
N VAL A 200 -13.66 -8.41 -0.05
CA VAL A 200 -14.65 -9.35 -0.60
C VAL A 200 -16.05 -8.90 -0.25
N TRP A 201 -16.94 -8.84 -1.25
CA TRP A 201 -18.38 -8.70 -1.09
C TRP A 201 -19.05 -10.04 -1.41
N PRO A 202 -19.28 -10.90 -0.38
CA PRO A 202 -19.66 -12.29 -0.61
C PRO A 202 -20.96 -12.44 -1.41
N GLU A 203 -21.97 -11.63 -1.10
CA GLU A 203 -23.30 -11.69 -1.71
C GLU A 203 -23.31 -11.24 -3.17
N ARG A 204 -22.38 -10.33 -3.52
CA ARG A 204 -22.20 -9.86 -4.91
C ARG A 204 -21.30 -10.79 -5.72
N GLY A 205 -20.59 -11.70 -5.06
CA GLY A 205 -19.58 -12.53 -5.71
C GLY A 205 -18.49 -11.68 -6.36
N ILE A 206 -18.04 -10.63 -5.70
CA ILE A 206 -16.92 -9.80 -6.17
C ILE A 206 -15.83 -9.69 -5.12
N ALA A 207 -14.60 -9.57 -5.58
CA ALA A 207 -13.45 -9.25 -4.73
C ALA A 207 -12.52 -8.26 -5.42
N ARG A 208 -11.78 -7.49 -4.63
CA ARG A 208 -10.76 -6.55 -5.09
C ARG A 208 -9.50 -6.87 -4.33
N PHE A 209 -8.45 -7.18 -5.09
CA PHE A 209 -7.15 -7.52 -4.54
C PHE A 209 -6.11 -6.53 -5.02
N ASP A 210 -5.20 -6.17 -4.12
CA ASP A 210 -4.14 -5.20 -4.34
C ASP A 210 -2.83 -5.85 -3.89
N LEU A 211 -1.84 -5.84 -4.77
CA LEU A 211 -0.47 -6.23 -4.47
C LEU A 211 0.44 -5.07 -4.85
N PHE A 212 0.89 -4.32 -3.86
CA PHE A 212 1.92 -3.31 -4.04
C PHE A 212 3.24 -3.85 -3.49
N SER A 213 4.31 -3.72 -4.28
CA SER A 213 5.67 -4.10 -3.93
C SER A 213 6.65 -3.01 -4.38
N CYS A 214 7.63 -2.68 -3.53
CA CYS A 214 8.80 -1.87 -3.86
C CYS A 214 9.96 -2.71 -4.41
N GLU A 215 9.79 -4.02 -4.47
CA GLU A 215 10.69 -4.94 -5.16
C GLU A 215 10.00 -5.50 -6.39
N PHE A 216 10.70 -5.49 -7.52
CA PHE A 216 10.17 -6.11 -8.74
C PHE A 216 10.13 -7.62 -8.60
N PHE A 217 9.05 -8.21 -9.08
CA PHE A 217 8.85 -9.66 -9.09
C PHE A 217 8.44 -10.13 -10.48
N ASP A 218 8.66 -11.42 -10.75
CA ASP A 218 8.23 -12.02 -12.01
C ASP A 218 6.70 -12.18 -12.03
N ALA A 219 6.03 -11.24 -12.68
CA ALA A 219 4.57 -11.23 -12.81
C ALA A 219 4.04 -12.48 -13.55
N GLU A 220 4.82 -13.06 -14.47
CA GLU A 220 4.43 -14.29 -15.19
C GLU A 220 4.36 -15.50 -14.25
N THR A 221 5.09 -15.47 -13.13
CA THR A 221 5.06 -16.52 -12.10
C THR A 221 4.09 -16.18 -10.96
N VAL A 222 4.07 -14.92 -10.51
CA VAL A 222 3.31 -14.49 -9.34
C VAL A 222 1.81 -14.40 -9.62
N LEU A 223 1.41 -13.77 -10.73
CA LEU A 223 -0.01 -13.54 -11.02
C LEU A 223 -0.79 -14.84 -11.25
N PRO A 224 -0.27 -15.87 -11.95
CA PRO A 224 -0.96 -17.16 -12.04
C PRO A 224 -1.17 -17.82 -10.67
N THR A 225 -0.20 -17.70 -9.76
CA THR A 225 -0.32 -18.21 -8.38
C THR A 225 -1.45 -17.51 -7.64
N ILE A 226 -1.54 -16.18 -7.74
CA ILE A 226 -2.62 -15.39 -7.14
C ILE A 226 -3.97 -15.76 -7.75
N ARG A 227 -4.07 -15.85 -9.08
CA ARG A 227 -5.30 -16.24 -9.79
C ARG A 227 -5.80 -17.63 -9.40
N ALA A 228 -4.89 -18.58 -9.14
CA ALA A 228 -5.25 -19.91 -8.66
C ALA A 228 -5.82 -19.90 -7.24
N LEU A 229 -5.35 -18.99 -6.39
CA LEU A 229 -5.79 -18.84 -5.00
C LEU A 229 -7.04 -17.96 -4.84
N LEU A 230 -7.29 -17.09 -5.80
CA LEU A 230 -8.42 -16.16 -5.87
C LEU A 230 -9.32 -16.46 -7.09
N PRO A 231 -9.94 -17.65 -7.19
CA PRO A 231 -10.70 -18.04 -8.36
C PRO A 231 -11.90 -17.11 -8.59
N ALA A 232 -12.06 -16.64 -9.83
CA ALA A 232 -13.17 -15.80 -10.27
C ALA A 232 -13.57 -16.16 -11.72
N GLU A 233 -14.77 -15.78 -12.13
CA GLU A 233 -15.22 -15.98 -13.52
C GLU A 233 -14.56 -15.00 -14.49
N ARG A 234 -14.32 -13.76 -14.02
CA ARG A 234 -13.67 -12.70 -14.77
C ARG A 234 -12.59 -12.04 -13.91
N PHE A 235 -11.45 -11.78 -14.54
CA PHE A 235 -10.30 -11.10 -13.96
C PHE A 235 -10.03 -9.82 -14.76
N GLY A 236 -10.22 -8.67 -14.12
CA GLY A 236 -9.61 -7.41 -14.55
C GLY A 236 -8.24 -7.29 -13.89
N GLU A 237 -7.23 -6.94 -14.67
CA GLU A 237 -5.87 -6.68 -14.17
C GLU A 237 -5.48 -5.28 -14.59
N THR A 238 -4.93 -4.52 -13.66
CA THR A 238 -4.38 -3.20 -13.91
C THR A 238 -3.04 -3.11 -13.19
N LEU A 239 -2.01 -2.76 -13.93
CA LEU A 239 -0.69 -2.44 -13.39
C LEU A 239 -0.60 -0.93 -13.25
N ALA A 240 -0.34 -0.46 -12.03
CA ALA A 240 0.12 0.89 -11.77
C ALA A 240 1.61 0.84 -11.41
N VAL A 241 2.42 1.55 -12.17
CA VAL A 241 3.84 1.72 -11.86
C VAL A 241 3.97 2.81 -10.79
N ARG A 242 4.56 2.46 -9.64
CA ARG A 242 4.73 3.38 -8.52
C ARG A 242 6.14 3.93 -8.50
N GLY A 243 6.24 5.21 -8.14
CA GLY A 243 7.46 5.97 -8.05
C GLY A 243 8.27 6.04 -9.32
N SER A 244 7.61 6.34 -10.44
CA SER A 244 8.33 6.54 -11.69
C SER A 244 9.36 7.65 -11.62
N LYS A 245 10.55 7.35 -12.14
CA LYS A 245 11.76 8.20 -12.06
C LYS A 245 12.26 8.45 -10.65
N TYR A 246 11.90 7.62 -9.68
CA TYR A 246 12.39 7.67 -8.30
C TYR A 246 13.92 7.80 -8.22
N THR A 247 14.68 7.03 -9.01
CA THR A 247 16.15 7.10 -9.00
C THR A 247 16.70 8.46 -9.43
N SER A 248 15.94 9.24 -10.20
CA SER A 248 16.29 10.62 -10.57
C SER A 248 15.99 11.63 -9.46
N TYR A 249 15.13 11.28 -8.51
CA TYR A 249 14.74 12.12 -7.37
C TYR A 249 15.55 11.85 -6.11
N GLN A 250 16.32 10.75 -6.07
CA GLN A 250 17.24 10.46 -4.99
C GLN A 250 18.28 11.57 -4.84
N ASN A 251 18.30 12.21 -3.66
CA ASN A 251 19.42 13.06 -3.29
C ASN A 251 20.67 12.18 -3.11
N SER A 252 21.78 12.56 -3.75
CA SER A 252 23.07 11.85 -3.70
C SER A 252 23.78 11.96 -2.34
N ARG A 253 23.10 11.57 -1.25
CA ARG A 253 23.59 11.69 0.12
C ARG A 253 24.02 10.36 0.72
N GLU A 254 24.92 9.67 0.03
CA GLU A 254 25.74 8.58 0.62
C GLU A 254 26.40 9.01 1.96
N GLN A 255 26.64 10.31 2.13
CA GLN A 255 27.34 10.88 3.27
C GLN A 255 26.52 10.91 4.58
N ASP A 256 25.19 11.01 4.53
CA ASP A 256 24.37 11.18 5.75
C ASP A 256 24.10 9.84 6.46
N VAL A 257 23.96 8.74 5.71
CA VAL A 257 23.86 7.37 6.26
C VAL A 257 25.17 6.99 6.97
N ALA A 258 26.32 7.23 6.32
CA ALA A 258 27.64 6.98 6.92
C ALA A 258 27.89 7.83 8.18
N ARG A 259 27.40 9.07 8.19
CA ARG A 259 27.56 9.99 9.32
C ARG A 259 26.67 9.62 10.50
N THR A 260 25.45 9.13 10.26
CA THR A 260 24.54 8.63 11.31
C THR A 260 25.05 7.34 11.93
N ARG A 261 25.80 6.51 11.20
CA ARG A 261 26.41 5.25 11.71
C ARG A 261 27.77 5.42 12.39
N ARG A 262 28.33 6.63 12.49
CA ARG A 262 29.62 6.87 13.19
C ARG A 262 29.62 6.45 14.66
N TRP A 263 28.47 6.30 15.30
CA TRP A 263 28.38 5.81 16.68
C TRP A 263 28.48 4.28 16.77
N VAL A 264 28.03 3.54 15.75
CA VAL A 264 28.10 2.07 15.69
C VAL A 264 29.56 1.61 15.61
N SER A 265 30.39 2.30 14.84
CA SER A 265 31.83 2.00 14.77
C SER A 265 32.59 2.36 16.05
N ARG A 266 32.02 3.15 16.96
CA ARG A 266 32.61 3.45 18.28
C ARG A 266 32.29 2.41 19.34
N LEU A 267 31.29 1.56 19.13
CA LEU A 267 30.94 0.47 20.06
C LEU A 267 31.80 -0.78 19.87
N THR A 268 32.43 -0.94 18.71
CA THR A 268 33.30 -2.08 18.40
C THR A 268 34.78 -1.87 18.77
N HIS A 269 35.12 -0.73 19.37
CA HIS A 269 36.50 -0.37 19.76
C HIS A 269 36.68 -0.20 21.28
N SER A 270 35.80 -0.80 22.09
CA SER A 270 36.02 -0.95 23.53
C SER A 270 36.32 -2.41 23.88
N GLU A 271 37.52 -2.86 23.49
CA GLU A 271 38.26 -3.96 24.14
C GLU A 271 39.68 -3.49 24.41
#